data_AF-A0A2L2NB76-F1
#
_entry.id   AF-A0A2L2NB76-F1
#
_cell.length_a   1.000
_cell.length_b   1.000
_cell.length_c   1.000
_cell.angle_alpha   90.00
_cell.angle_beta   90.00
_cell.angle_gamma   90.00
#
_symmetry.space_group_name_H-M   'P 1'
#
loop_
_entity.id
_entity.type
_entity.pdbx_description
1 polymer ?
#
loop_
_entity_poly.entity_id
_entity_poly.type
_entity_poly.pdbx_seq_one_letter_code
_entity_poly.pdbx_strand_id
1 'polypeptide(L)'
;MPQIQIAIEGEDAPTAAEALLEIAGISGTYEVPTQREGTLAAIATIIGIVGGVAALAEQIRKWYQEWHKSHPGKQFDVVILDPVTGNRILLEEATIEEITEILKSISK
;
A
#
# COMPACT_ATOMS: atom_id res chain seq x y z
N MET A 1 2.18 -17.55 -4.93
CA MET A 1 1.33 -17.37 -3.73
C MET A 1 0.52 -16.10 -3.94
N PRO A 2 -0.71 -15.99 -3.44
CA PRO A 2 -1.44 -14.73 -3.56
C PRO A 2 -0.64 -13.65 -2.81
N GLN A 3 -0.45 -12.50 -3.44
CA GLN A 3 0.26 -11.35 -2.87
C GLN A 3 -0.39 -10.08 -3.39
N ILE A 4 -0.30 -9.00 -2.62
CA ILE A 4 -0.67 -7.65 -3.05
C ILE A 4 0.58 -6.80 -3.12
N GLN A 5 0.69 -5.98 -4.16
CA GLN A 5 1.74 -4.99 -4.28
C GLN A 5 1.18 -3.60 -3.97
N ILE A 6 1.90 -2.83 -3.18
CA ILE A 6 1.60 -1.44 -2.90
C ILE A 6 2.77 -0.61 -3.42
N ALA A 7 2.56 0.07 -4.52
CA ALA A 7 3.52 0.99 -5.10
C ALA A 7 3.33 2.37 -4.48
N ILE A 8 4.41 2.92 -3.94
CA ILE A 8 4.45 4.23 -3.30
C ILE A 8 5.41 5.10 -4.11
N GLU A 9 4.95 6.26 -4.56
CA GLU A 9 5.76 7.25 -5.27
C GLU A 9 5.88 8.52 -4.42
N GLY A 10 7.11 9.02 -4.29
CA GLY A 10 7.42 10.18 -3.47
C GLY A 10 8.84 10.14 -2.92
N GLU A 11 9.34 11.30 -2.49
CA GLU A 11 10.70 11.44 -1.93
C GLU A 11 10.94 10.54 -0.71
N ASP A 12 9.88 10.34 0.09
CA ASP A 12 9.91 9.56 1.33
C ASP A 12 9.29 8.15 1.15
N ALA A 13 9.18 7.64 -0.09
CA ALA A 13 8.54 6.36 -0.39
C ALA A 13 9.10 5.16 0.42
N PRO A 14 10.42 5.01 0.63
CA PRO A 14 10.95 3.94 1.48
C PRO A 14 10.45 4.01 2.93
N THR A 15 10.49 5.20 3.54
CA THR A 15 10.00 5.43 4.90
C THR A 15 8.50 5.16 5.02
N ALA A 16 7.73 5.54 4.00
CA ALA A 16 6.30 5.25 3.96
C ALA A 16 6.02 3.74 3.84
N ALA A 17 6.81 3.01 3.03
CA ALA A 17 6.72 1.56 2.92
C ALA A 17 7.02 0.85 4.24
N GLU A 18 8.01 1.33 5.00
CA GLU A 18 8.32 0.83 6.34
C GLU A 18 7.13 1.02 7.30
N ALA A 19 6.61 2.25 7.39
CA ALA A 19 5.46 2.57 8.25
C ALA A 19 4.19 1.75 7.87
N LEU A 20 4.00 1.46 6.59
CA LEU A 20 2.92 0.60 6.11
C LEU A 20 3.10 -0.85 6.62
N LEU A 21 4.32 -1.38 6.58
CA LEU A 21 4.60 -2.75 7.03
C LEU A 21 4.61 -2.89 8.56
N GLU A 22 4.68 -1.79 9.30
CA GLU A 22 4.50 -1.75 10.76
C GLU A 22 3.03 -1.87 11.19
N ILE A 23 2.07 -1.74 10.26
CA ILE A 23 0.64 -1.92 10.55
C ILE A 23 0.42 -3.36 11.06
N ALA A 24 -0.12 -3.48 12.26
CA ALA A 24 -0.40 -4.76 12.88
C ALA A 24 -1.31 -5.63 12.00
N GLY A 25 -0.87 -6.85 11.72
CA GLY A 25 -1.60 -7.78 10.87
C GLY A 25 -1.16 -7.76 9.40
N ILE A 26 -0.23 -6.89 9.00
CA ILE A 26 0.45 -6.98 7.70
C ILE A 26 1.70 -7.86 7.83
N SER A 27 1.89 -8.77 6.88
CA SER A 27 3.15 -9.49 6.70
C SER A 27 3.63 -9.29 5.27
N GLY A 28 4.85 -8.79 5.12
CA GLY A 28 5.39 -8.43 3.82
C GLY A 28 6.83 -7.93 3.89
N THR A 29 7.32 -7.51 2.73
CA THR A 29 8.64 -6.89 2.55
C THR A 29 8.49 -5.72 1.59
N TYR A 30 9.46 -4.82 1.55
CA TYR A 30 9.50 -3.80 0.50
C TYR A 30 10.85 -3.79 -0.20
N GLU A 31 10.87 -3.24 -1.40
CA GLU A 31 12.08 -2.95 -2.16
C GLU A 31 12.06 -1.53 -2.72
N VAL A 32 13.25 -0.96 -2.91
CA VAL A 32 13.44 0.34 -3.53
C VAL A 32 14.07 0.10 -4.90
N PRO A 33 13.30 0.10 -6.00
CA PRO A 33 13.85 -0.12 -7.32
C PRO A 33 14.85 0.99 -7.68
N THR A 34 16.00 0.61 -8.25
CA THR A 34 17.05 1.56 -8.64
C THR A 34 16.65 2.49 -9.79
N GLN A 35 15.54 2.21 -10.47
CA GLN A 35 15.10 2.95 -11.65
C GLN A 35 13.57 2.91 -11.79
N ARG A 36 12.90 3.94 -11.28
CA ARG A 36 11.70 4.50 -11.93
C ARG A 36 12.12 5.83 -12.52
N GLU A 37 11.88 6.04 -13.82
CA GLU A 37 12.26 7.28 -14.48
C GLU A 37 11.70 8.50 -13.72
N GLY A 38 12.57 9.30 -13.11
CA GLY A 38 12.24 10.60 -12.55
C GLY A 38 11.60 10.65 -11.16
N THR A 39 11.12 9.54 -10.60
CA THR A 39 10.39 9.54 -9.31
C THR A 39 10.92 8.50 -8.33
N LEU A 40 11.26 8.91 -7.11
CA LEU A 40 11.60 7.99 -6.01
C LEU A 40 10.38 7.12 -5.70
N ALA A 41 10.59 5.81 -5.58
CA ALA A 41 9.50 4.86 -5.37
C ALA A 41 9.92 3.70 -4.48
N ALA A 42 8.95 3.12 -3.77
CA ALA A 42 9.07 1.87 -3.05
C ALA A 42 7.92 0.94 -3.45
N ILE A 43 8.19 -0.36 -3.47
CA ILE A 43 7.17 -1.38 -3.74
C ILE A 43 7.11 -2.29 -2.52
N ALA A 44 6.04 -2.17 -1.74
CA ALA A 44 5.73 -3.11 -0.67
C ALA A 44 4.98 -4.31 -1.24
N THR A 45 5.40 -5.52 -0.90
CA THR A 45 4.72 -6.77 -1.24
C THR A 45 4.15 -7.37 0.04
N ILE A 46 2.82 -7.42 0.12
CA ILE A 46 2.06 -8.00 1.22
C ILE A 46 1.71 -9.44 0.84
N ILE A 47 2.17 -10.40 1.65
CA ILE A 47 1.99 -11.84 1.42
C ILE A 47 1.02 -12.50 2.41
N GLY A 48 0.58 -11.77 3.42
CA GLY A 48 -0.37 -12.27 4.41
C GLY A 48 -1.04 -11.16 5.20
N ILE A 49 -2.28 -11.42 5.58
CA ILE A 49 -3.09 -10.59 6.47
C ILE A 49 -3.50 -11.46 7.66
N VAL A 50 -3.27 -10.96 8.88
CA VAL A 50 -3.77 -11.59 10.11
C VAL A 50 -4.85 -10.69 10.69
N GLY A 51 -6.08 -11.20 10.78
CA GLY A 51 -7.25 -10.46 11.27
C GLY A 51 -8.29 -10.22 10.17
N GLY A 52 -9.26 -9.34 10.43
CA GLY A 52 -10.33 -9.02 9.49
C GLY A 52 -9.88 -8.06 8.39
N VAL A 53 -10.12 -8.41 7.13
CA VAL A 53 -9.74 -7.61 5.94
C VAL A 53 -10.27 -6.18 5.98
N ALA A 54 -11.52 -6.00 6.43
CA ALA A 54 -12.14 -4.68 6.54
C ALA A 54 -11.40 -3.77 7.54
N ALA A 55 -11.02 -4.32 8.70
CA ALA A 55 -10.25 -3.57 9.69
C ALA A 55 -8.86 -3.19 9.16
N LEU A 56 -8.25 -4.06 8.35
CA LEU A 56 -6.98 -3.73 7.72
C LEU A 56 -7.14 -2.64 6.63
N ALA A 57 -8.19 -2.71 5.83
CA ALA A 57 -8.49 -1.67 4.83
C ALA A 57 -8.63 -0.28 5.48
N GLU A 58 -9.30 -0.20 6.63
CA GLU A 58 -9.39 1.02 7.43
C GLU A 58 -8.01 1.50 7.91
N GLN A 59 -7.16 0.59 8.40
CA GLN A 59 -5.81 0.94 8.85
C GLN A 59 -4.92 1.43 7.72
N ILE A 60 -4.96 0.81 6.54
CA ILE A 60 -4.22 1.26 5.36
C ILE A 60 -4.73 2.64 4.90
N ARG A 61 -6.04 2.85 4.85
CA ARG A 61 -6.61 4.17 4.51
C ARG A 61 -6.18 5.24 5.51
N LYS A 62 -6.20 4.91 6.80
CA LYS A 62 -5.77 5.83 7.86
C LYS A 62 -4.28 6.15 7.75
N TRP A 63 -3.42 5.16 7.56
CA TRP A 63 -1.99 5.34 7.32
C TRP A 63 -1.77 6.31 6.15
N TYR A 64 -2.44 6.10 5.01
CA TYR A 64 -2.33 6.97 3.84
C TYR A 64 -2.71 8.43 4.16
N GLN A 65 -3.85 8.63 4.84
CA GLN A 65 -4.34 9.95 5.22
C GLN A 65 -3.41 10.68 6.20
N GLU A 66 -2.86 9.96 7.19
CA GLU A 66 -1.91 10.52 8.17
C GLU A 66 -0.58 10.88 7.52
N TRP A 67 -0.08 10.04 6.60
CA TRP A 67 1.12 10.31 5.84
C TRP A 67 0.96 11.56 4.95
N HIS A 68 -0.12 11.58 4.15
CA HIS A 68 -0.41 12.69 3.25
C HIS A 68 -0.58 14.02 4.01
N LYS A 69 -1.25 13.99 5.18
CA LYS A 69 -1.44 15.19 6.02
C LYS A 69 -0.16 15.70 6.67
N SER A 70 0.76 14.81 7.05
CA SER A 70 2.01 15.18 7.71
C SER A 70 3.07 15.72 6.76
N HIS A 71 2.90 15.52 5.44
CA HIS A 71 3.88 15.92 4.42
C HIS A 71 3.24 16.78 3.32
N PRO A 72 2.71 17.96 3.69
CA PRO A 72 2.01 18.83 2.76
C PRO A 72 2.94 19.29 1.63
N GLY A 73 2.43 19.27 0.40
CA GLY A 73 3.14 19.74 -0.79
C GLY A 73 4.19 18.77 -1.34
N LYS A 74 4.35 17.58 -0.75
CA LYS A 74 5.14 16.49 -1.32
C LYS A 74 4.24 15.58 -2.16
N GLN A 75 4.77 15.07 -3.27
CA GLN A 75 4.11 14.01 -4.02
C GLN A 75 4.08 12.74 -3.17
N PHE A 76 2.90 12.14 -3.05
CA PHE A 76 2.68 10.90 -2.31
C PHE A 76 1.53 10.11 -2.93
N ASP A 77 1.83 9.47 -4.06
CA ASP A 77 0.86 8.62 -4.77
C ASP A 77 1.04 7.18 -4.31
N VAL A 78 -0.07 6.54 -3.92
CA VAL A 78 -0.04 5.14 -3.48
C VAL A 78 -1.04 4.31 -4.27
N VAL A 79 -0.56 3.26 -4.93
CA VAL A 79 -1.36 2.35 -5.74
C VAL A 79 -1.32 0.95 -5.13
N ILE A 80 -2.49 0.37 -4.86
CA ILE A 80 -2.62 -1.05 -4.52
C ILE A 80 -2.90 -1.83 -5.80
N LEU A 81 -2.11 -2.87 -6.05
CA LEU A 81 -2.16 -3.74 -7.21
C LEU A 81 -2.30 -5.19 -6.77
N ASP A 82 -3.29 -5.88 -7.34
CA ASP A 82 -3.34 -7.33 -7.35
C ASP A 82 -2.69 -7.85 -8.64
N PRO A 83 -1.49 -8.44 -8.57
CA PRO A 83 -0.77 -8.94 -9.75
C PRO A 83 -1.44 -10.17 -10.38
N VAL A 84 -2.36 -10.85 -9.70
CA VAL A 84 -3.06 -12.02 -10.24
C VAL A 84 -4.22 -11.58 -11.14
N THR A 85 -5.01 -10.61 -10.67
CA THR A 85 -6.18 -10.12 -11.43
C THR A 85 -5.85 -8.93 -12.32
N GLY A 86 -4.75 -8.22 -12.05
CA GLY A 86 -4.41 -6.94 -12.67
C GLY A 86 -5.21 -5.76 -12.13
N ASN A 87 -6.05 -5.98 -11.11
CA ASN A 87 -6.83 -4.91 -10.50
C ASN A 87 -5.91 -3.92 -9.78
N ARG A 88 -6.17 -2.63 -10.00
CA ARG A 88 -5.40 -1.56 -9.38
C ARG A 88 -6.32 -0.47 -8.85
N ILE A 89 -5.98 0.09 -7.70
CA ILE A 89 -6.69 1.24 -7.10
C ILE A 89 -5.68 2.29 -6.64
N LEU A 90 -5.99 3.57 -6.89
CA LEU A 90 -5.24 4.71 -6.35
C LEU A 90 -5.81 5.05 -4.97
N LEU A 91 -4.98 5.02 -3.93
CA LEU A 91 -5.43 5.27 -2.56
C LEU A 91 -5.92 6.69 -2.34
N GLU A 92 -5.62 7.67 -3.19
CA GLU A 92 -6.25 8.99 -3.05
C GLU A 92 -7.78 8.91 -3.16
N GLU A 93 -8.25 8.14 -4.15
CA GLU A 93 -9.65 8.08 -4.58
C GLU A 93 -10.39 6.84 -4.04
N ALA A 94 -9.68 5.80 -3.61
CA ALA A 94 -10.28 4.51 -3.27
C ALA A 94 -11.16 4.52 -2.00
N THR A 95 -12.31 3.86 -2.03
CA THR A 95 -13.12 3.67 -0.81
C THR A 95 -12.57 2.53 0.06
N ILE A 96 -13.02 2.43 1.32
CA ILE A 96 -12.68 1.30 2.21
C ILE A 96 -13.14 -0.02 1.60
N GLU A 97 -14.29 -0.03 0.94
CA GLU A 97 -14.83 -1.21 0.27
C GLU A 97 -13.92 -1.65 -0.88
N GLU A 98 -13.44 -0.73 -1.72
CA GLU A 98 -12.53 -1.04 -2.83
C GLU A 98 -11.19 -1.60 -2.32
N ILE A 99 -10.64 -1.01 -1.25
CA ILE A 99 -9.44 -1.52 -0.57
C ILE A 99 -9.71 -2.91 0.03
N THR A 100 -10.88 -3.11 0.62
CA THR A 100 -11.27 -4.41 1.19
C THR A 100 -11.34 -5.48 0.10
N GLU A 101 -11.99 -5.20 -1.03
CA GLU A 101 -12.14 -6.17 -2.12
C GLU A 101 -10.79 -6.61 -2.70
N ILE A 102 -9.86 -5.69 -2.94
CA ILE A 102 -8.55 -6.07 -3.49
C ILE A 102 -7.74 -6.93 -2.51
N LEU A 103 -7.82 -6.64 -1.20
CA LEU A 103 -7.12 -7.40 -0.16
C LEU A 103 -7.70 -8.80 0.09
N LYS A 104 -8.96 -9.06 -0.28
CA LYS A 104 -9.54 -10.42 -0.16
C LYS A 104 -8.77 -11.48 -0.92
N SER A 105 -8.05 -11.11 -1.97
CA SER A 105 -7.21 -12.03 -2.76
C SER A 105 -6.13 -12.72 -1.92
N ILE A 106 -5.67 -12.09 -0.83
CA ILE A 106 -4.62 -12.57 0.07
C ILE A 106 -5.12 -12.93 1.47
N SER A 107 -6.39 -12.66 1.75
CA SER A 107 -7.11 -13.09 2.95
C SER A 107 -7.42 -14.58 2.86
N LYS A 108 -6.76 -15.39 3.67
CA LYS A 108 -7.10 -16.82 3.81
C LYS A 108 -7.82 -17.09 5.12
#